data_AF-A0A7J2VT17-F1
#
_entry.id   AF-A0A7J2VT17-F1
#
_cell.length_a   1.000
_cell.length_b   1.000
_cell.length_c   1.000
_cell.angle_alpha   90.00
_cell.angle_beta   90.00
_cell.angle_gamma   90.00
#
_symmetry.space_group_name_H-M   'P 1'
#
loop_
_entity.id
_entity.type
_entity.pdbx_description
1 polymer ?
#
loop_
_entity_poly.entity_id
_entity_poly.type
_entity_poly.pdbx_seq_one_letter_code
_entity_poly.pdbx_strand_id
1 'polypeptide(L)'
;MKAISEWFWVLAGILAGLIILSFAVYQIYNTNQAMSEQKTLDQFYKMKNIIDNLCWSFSGNTEIYEISVADRVNGIYVSLDKYTQYSLEDLKEKILNQEYSYGNYICIKIENKRLRCEELYCNATMPFIGSVPSKFSLSALINKIFGRGEISVYKLKLEKTGTIVNVTLSE
;
A
#
# COMPACT_ATOMS: atom_id res chain seq x y z
N MET A 1 24.58 -41.90 -35.03
CA MET A 1 24.50 -40.46 -34.65
C MET A 1 23.16 -39.78 -34.98
N LYS A 2 22.03 -40.51 -35.19
CA LYS A 2 20.71 -39.87 -35.37
C LYS A 2 19.98 -39.61 -34.05
N ALA A 3 20.12 -40.52 -33.08
CA ALA A 3 19.47 -40.41 -31.76
C ALA A 3 19.93 -39.20 -30.92
N ILE A 4 21.18 -38.75 -31.06
CA ILE A 4 21.70 -37.55 -30.35
C ILE A 4 21.10 -36.26 -30.93
N SER A 5 20.82 -36.24 -32.24
CA SER A 5 20.25 -35.08 -32.93
C SER A 5 18.79 -34.84 -32.56
N GLU A 6 18.00 -35.89 -32.32
CA GLU A 6 16.59 -35.76 -31.94
C GLU A 6 16.44 -35.28 -30.49
N TRP A 7 17.32 -35.74 -29.59
CA TRP A 7 17.33 -35.30 -28.20
C TRP A 7 17.67 -33.81 -28.04
N PHE A 8 18.51 -33.26 -28.92
CA PHE A 8 18.82 -31.83 -28.93
C PHE A 8 17.56 -30.96 -29.14
N TRP A 9 16.66 -31.36 -30.05
CA TRP A 9 15.40 -30.63 -30.29
C TRP A 9 14.45 -30.71 -29.10
N VAL A 10 14.41 -31.85 -28.41
CA VAL A 10 13.65 -32.01 -27.17
C VAL A 10 14.20 -31.09 -26.08
N LEU A 11 15.53 -31.06 -25.90
CA LEU A 11 16.20 -30.22 -24.90
C LEU A 11 16.03 -28.73 -25.21
N ALA A 12 16.14 -28.34 -26.49
CA ALA A 12 15.89 -26.98 -26.95
C ALA A 12 14.44 -26.54 -26.74
N GLY A 13 13.47 -27.43 -26.99
CA GLY A 13 12.05 -27.18 -26.72
C GLY A 13 11.75 -26.95 -25.24
N ILE A 14 12.35 -27.76 -24.36
CA ILE A 14 12.23 -27.59 -22.90
C ILE A 14 12.82 -26.26 -22.45
N LEU A 15 14.02 -25.90 -22.93
CA LEU A 15 14.67 -24.63 -22.59
C LEU A 15 13.86 -23.43 -23.09
N ALA A 16 13.38 -23.47 -24.33
CA ALA A 16 12.54 -22.41 -24.89
C ALA A 16 11.23 -22.25 -24.10
N GLY A 17 10.59 -23.35 -23.72
CA GLY A 17 9.39 -23.34 -22.87
C GLY A 17 9.63 -22.69 -21.50
N LEU A 18 10.75 -23.03 -20.84
CA LEU A 18 11.11 -22.44 -19.54
C LEU A 18 11.40 -20.94 -19.63
N ILE A 19 12.02 -20.48 -20.70
CA ILE A 19 12.28 -19.05 -20.94
C ILE A 19 10.96 -18.29 -21.11
N ILE A 20 10.05 -18.79 -21.95
CA ILE A 20 8.74 -18.17 -22.18
C ILE A 20 7.93 -18.14 -20.88
N LEU A 21 7.93 -19.24 -20.12
CA LEU A 21 7.25 -19.32 -18.83
C LEU A 21 7.80 -18.28 -17.85
N SER A 22 9.13 -18.16 -17.77
CA SER A 22 9.80 -17.20 -16.89
C SER A 22 9.45 -15.75 -17.25
N PHE A 23 9.39 -15.44 -18.54
CA PHE A 23 8.97 -14.13 -19.02
C PHE A 23 7.50 -13.83 -18.69
N ALA A 24 6.61 -14.81 -18.89
CA ALA A 24 5.19 -14.66 -18.55
C ALA A 24 4.99 -14.44 -17.04
N VAL A 25 5.68 -15.20 -16.18
CA VAL A 25 5.63 -15.02 -14.72
C VAL A 25 6.14 -13.64 -14.32
N TYR A 26 7.25 -13.19 -14.90
CA TYR A 26 7.80 -11.85 -14.65
C TYR A 26 6.81 -10.74 -15.04
N GLN A 27 6.15 -10.87 -16.19
CA GLN A 27 5.16 -9.90 -16.66
C GLN A 27 3.93 -9.86 -15.73
N ILE A 28 3.41 -11.02 -15.31
CA ILE A 28 2.30 -11.12 -14.38
C ILE A 28 2.67 -10.46 -13.05
N TYR A 29 3.87 -10.73 -12.52
CA TYR A 29 4.34 -10.14 -11.28
C TYR A 29 4.35 -8.61 -11.35
N ASN A 30 4.97 -8.02 -12.37
CA ASN A 30 5.04 -6.57 -12.52
C ASN A 30 3.66 -5.92 -12.71
N THR A 31 2.77 -6.59 -13.44
CA THR A 31 1.40 -6.11 -13.69
C THR A 31 0.59 -6.10 -12.39
N ASN A 32 0.70 -7.17 -11.59
CA ASN A 32 0.03 -7.25 -10.29
C ASN A 32 0.49 -6.15 -9.35
N GLN A 33 1.79 -5.84 -9.31
CA GLN A 33 2.32 -4.77 -8.48
C GLN A 33 1.78 -3.40 -8.90
N ALA A 34 1.81 -3.08 -10.19
CA ALA A 34 1.25 -1.84 -10.70
C ALA A 34 -0.25 -1.70 -10.39
N MET A 35 -1.01 -2.79 -10.52
CA MET A 35 -2.43 -2.82 -10.19
C MET A 35 -2.70 -2.64 -8.70
N SER A 36 -1.89 -3.26 -7.84
CA SER A 36 -1.99 -3.11 -6.38
C SER A 36 -1.68 -1.67 -5.95
N GLU A 37 -0.61 -1.08 -6.49
CA GLU A 37 -0.27 0.33 -6.26
C GLU A 37 -1.40 1.28 -6.69
N GLN A 38 -2.03 1.04 -7.85
CA GLN A 38 -3.16 1.84 -8.32
C GLN A 38 -4.36 1.70 -7.39
N LYS A 39 -4.67 0.48 -6.95
CA LYS A 39 -5.75 0.24 -5.99
C LYS A 39 -5.53 0.99 -4.67
N THR A 40 -4.30 0.99 -4.14
CA THR A 40 -3.98 1.75 -2.92
C THR A 40 -4.11 3.25 -3.16
N LEU A 41 -3.73 3.77 -4.34
CA LEU A 41 -3.95 5.18 -4.69
C LEU A 41 -5.44 5.54 -4.75
N ASP A 42 -6.26 4.70 -5.38
CA ASP A 42 -7.71 4.93 -5.44
C ASP A 42 -8.33 4.92 -4.03
N GLN A 43 -7.89 3.99 -3.16
CA GLN A 43 -8.30 3.94 -1.76
C GLN A 43 -7.81 5.15 -0.95
N PHE A 44 -6.59 5.64 -1.22
CA PHE A 44 -6.06 6.86 -0.63
C PHE A 44 -6.94 8.07 -0.96
N TYR A 45 -7.33 8.25 -2.23
CA TYR A 45 -8.24 9.34 -2.63
C TYR A 45 -9.63 9.18 -2.01
N LYS A 46 -10.12 7.95 -1.89
CA LYS A 46 -11.39 7.68 -1.20
C LYS A 46 -11.31 8.05 0.29
N MET A 47 -10.21 7.70 0.98
CA MET A 47 -9.99 8.07 2.38
C MET A 47 -9.94 9.60 2.57
N LYS A 48 -9.24 10.31 1.69
CA LYS A 48 -9.24 11.78 1.65
C LYS A 48 -10.66 12.34 1.54
N ASN A 49 -11.46 11.83 0.61
CA ASN A 49 -12.84 12.28 0.44
C ASN A 49 -13.73 11.97 1.65
N ILE A 50 -13.53 10.83 2.33
CA ILE A 50 -14.22 10.52 3.58
C ILE A 50 -13.87 11.54 4.66
N ILE A 51 -12.58 11.83 4.85
CA ILE A 51 -12.11 12.84 5.82
C ILE A 51 -12.73 14.20 5.51
N ASP A 52 -12.71 14.63 4.24
CA ASP A 52 -13.32 15.89 3.82
C ASP A 52 -14.82 15.95 4.07
N ASN A 53 -15.54 14.87 3.76
CA ASN A 53 -16.97 14.79 4.05
C ASN A 53 -17.23 14.90 5.56
N LEU A 54 -16.40 14.25 6.38
CA LEU A 54 -16.46 14.35 7.84
C LEU A 54 -16.11 15.76 8.33
N CYS A 55 -15.20 16.48 7.65
CA CYS A 55 -14.88 17.86 7.99
C CYS A 55 -16.10 18.79 7.93
N TRP A 56 -17.01 18.55 6.98
CA TRP A 56 -18.27 19.30 6.82
C TRP A 56 -19.44 18.74 7.65
N SER A 57 -19.25 17.58 8.30
CA SER A 57 -20.29 16.93 9.10
C SER A 57 -20.34 17.42 10.55
N PHE A 58 -21.39 17.04 11.27
CA PHE A 58 -21.52 17.34 12.69
C PHE A 58 -20.54 16.52 13.54
N SER A 59 -20.09 17.10 14.66
CA SER A 59 -19.27 16.39 15.65
C SER A 59 -19.99 15.14 16.16
N GLY A 60 -19.24 14.05 16.35
CA GLY A 60 -19.75 12.72 16.72
C GLY A 60 -20.13 11.84 15.53
N ASN A 61 -20.10 12.36 14.30
CA ASN A 61 -20.27 11.53 13.12
C ASN A 61 -19.06 10.61 12.92
N THR A 62 -19.32 9.35 12.56
CA THR A 62 -18.31 8.30 12.44
C THR A 62 -18.47 7.52 11.15
N GLU A 63 -17.35 7.08 10.57
CA GLU A 63 -17.32 6.20 9.40
C GLU A 63 -16.25 5.12 9.60
N ILE A 64 -16.56 3.89 9.21
CA ILE A 64 -15.59 2.78 9.21
C ILE A 64 -15.11 2.57 7.78
N TYR A 65 -13.79 2.56 7.60
CA TYR A 65 -13.17 2.41 6.30
C TYR A 65 -12.03 1.39 6.34
N GLU A 66 -12.03 0.47 5.38
CA GLU A 66 -10.94 -0.50 5.23
C GLU A 66 -10.06 -0.11 4.04
N ILE A 67 -8.75 -0.03 4.26
CA ILE A 67 -7.74 0.25 3.24
C ILE A 67 -6.78 -0.92 3.10
N SER A 68 -6.48 -1.27 1.84
CA SER A 68 -5.51 -2.30 1.48
C SER A 68 -4.25 -1.62 0.92
N VAL A 69 -3.17 -1.68 1.67
CA VAL A 69 -1.92 -1.01 1.36
C VAL A 69 -0.98 -2.00 0.65
N ALA A 70 -0.59 -1.66 -0.58
CA ALA A 70 0.36 -2.45 -1.36
C ALA A 70 1.78 -2.43 -0.74
N ASP A 71 2.56 -3.47 -1.04
CA ASP A 71 3.91 -3.69 -0.49
C ASP A 71 4.91 -2.57 -0.74
N ARG A 72 4.74 -1.80 -1.82
CA ARG A 72 5.60 -0.66 -2.18
C ARG A 72 5.17 0.67 -1.56
N VAL A 73 4.11 0.69 -0.75
CA VAL A 73 3.62 1.91 -0.10
C VAL A 73 4.27 2.05 1.26
N ASN A 74 5.40 2.76 1.28
CA ASN A 74 6.22 2.98 2.47
C ASN A 74 5.44 3.62 3.63
N GLY A 75 4.48 4.51 3.33
CA GLY A 75 3.67 5.14 4.37
C GLY A 75 2.56 6.04 3.84
N ILE A 76 1.49 6.15 4.62
CA ILE A 76 0.41 7.12 4.52
C ILE A 76 0.27 7.78 5.90
N TYR A 77 0.20 9.10 5.92
CA TYR A 77 0.17 9.91 7.14
C TYR A 77 -0.44 11.28 6.86
N VAL A 78 -0.72 12.07 7.90
CA VAL A 78 -1.06 13.49 7.76
C VAL A 78 0.10 14.39 8.20
N SER A 79 0.14 15.60 7.67
CA SER A 79 1.19 16.59 7.98
C SER A 79 0.65 18.02 7.87
N LEU A 80 1.38 18.96 8.47
CA LEU A 80 1.03 20.39 8.46
C LEU A 80 1.36 21.08 7.13
N ASP A 81 2.19 20.45 6.29
CA ASP A 81 2.60 20.98 4.99
C ASP A 81 2.86 19.85 3.99
N LYS A 82 2.71 20.15 2.70
CA LYS A 82 2.85 19.18 1.61
C LYS A 82 4.27 18.68 1.33
N TYR A 83 5.29 19.20 2.03
CA TYR A 83 6.70 18.88 1.82
C TYR A 83 7.30 18.01 2.93
N THR A 84 6.59 17.85 4.05
CA THR A 84 6.99 16.96 5.14
C THR A 84 7.16 15.53 4.62
N GLN A 85 8.41 15.06 4.62
CA GLN A 85 8.80 13.75 4.14
C GLN A 85 9.65 13.04 5.20
N TYR A 86 9.37 11.76 5.41
CA TYR A 86 10.11 10.88 6.31
C TYR A 86 10.99 9.92 5.51
N SER A 87 12.08 9.43 6.13
CA SER A 87 12.87 8.33 5.56
C SER A 87 12.07 7.02 5.62
N LEU A 88 12.53 6.00 4.89
CA LEU A 88 11.87 4.68 4.91
C LEU A 88 11.94 4.05 6.31
N GLU A 89 13.09 4.20 6.97
CA GLU A 89 13.38 3.70 8.30
C GLU A 89 12.47 4.38 9.34
N ASP A 90 12.34 5.71 9.28
CA ASP A 90 11.47 6.47 10.17
C ASP A 90 10.00 6.08 9.99
N LEU A 91 9.54 5.91 8.73
CA LEU A 91 8.16 5.48 8.48
C LEU A 91 7.90 4.10 9.07
N LYS A 92 8.83 3.16 8.89
CA LYS A 92 8.69 1.81 9.47
C LYS A 92 8.62 1.85 10.99
N GLU A 93 9.50 2.59 11.64
CA GLU A 93 9.50 2.75 13.09
C GLU A 93 8.16 3.34 13.58
N LYS A 94 7.70 4.42 12.95
CA LYS A 94 6.44 5.08 13.29
C LYS A 94 5.22 4.18 13.13
N ILE A 95 5.17 3.39 12.05
CA ILE A 95 4.08 2.43 11.84
C ILE A 95 4.12 1.31 12.89
N LEU A 96 5.31 0.77 13.20
CA LEU A 96 5.47 -0.29 14.21
C LEU A 96 5.12 0.19 15.61
N ASN A 97 5.49 1.42 15.95
CA ASN A 97 5.19 2.05 17.23
C ASN A 97 3.75 2.59 17.30
N GLN A 98 2.96 2.47 16.23
CA GLN A 98 1.61 3.02 16.11
C GLN A 98 1.55 4.51 16.45
N GLU A 99 2.58 5.27 16.04
CA GLU A 99 2.61 6.71 16.24
C GLU A 99 1.50 7.39 15.45
N TYR A 100 1.07 8.54 15.95
CA TYR A 100 0.06 9.37 15.31
C TYR A 100 0.71 10.61 14.68
N SER A 101 0.14 11.00 13.56
CA SER A 101 0.48 12.20 12.81
C SER A 101 -0.68 13.20 12.87
N TYR A 102 -0.37 14.49 12.71
CA TYR A 102 -1.35 15.57 12.76
C TYR A 102 -1.10 16.60 11.65
N GLY A 103 -2.18 17.08 11.03
CA GLY A 103 -2.18 18.23 10.14
C GLY A 103 -3.33 18.26 9.14
N ASN A 104 -3.23 19.12 8.13
CA ASN A 104 -4.26 19.37 7.11
C ASN A 104 -3.85 18.87 5.71
N TYR A 105 -2.74 18.16 5.57
CA TYR A 105 -2.36 17.47 4.34
C TYR A 105 -2.30 15.97 4.58
N ILE A 106 -3.01 15.18 3.78
CA ILE A 106 -2.87 13.73 3.77
C ILE A 106 -1.85 13.33 2.70
N CYS A 107 -0.86 12.54 3.09
CA CYS A 107 0.31 12.24 2.27
C CYS A 107 0.48 10.73 2.09
N ILE A 108 0.95 10.32 0.91
CA ILE A 108 1.33 8.95 0.57
C ILE A 108 2.72 8.93 -0.06
N LYS A 109 3.59 8.07 0.49
CA LYS A 109 4.94 7.79 -0.01
C LYS A 109 4.99 6.38 -0.58
N ILE A 110 5.17 6.30 -1.90
CA ILE A 110 5.39 5.03 -2.63
C ILE A 110 6.88 4.93 -2.97
N GLU A 111 7.42 3.71 -2.88
CA GLU A 111 8.81 3.40 -3.25
C GLU A 111 9.14 3.92 -4.65
N ASN A 112 10.31 4.55 -4.80
CA ASN A 112 10.81 5.11 -6.06
C ASN A 112 9.89 6.16 -6.74
N LYS A 113 8.85 6.64 -6.05
CA LYS A 113 7.98 7.73 -6.53
C LYS A 113 8.11 8.97 -5.65
N ARG A 114 7.72 10.12 -6.21
CA ARG A 114 7.61 11.38 -5.46
C ARG A 114 6.51 11.27 -4.40
N LEU A 115 6.70 11.98 -3.29
CA LEU A 115 5.67 12.18 -2.27
C LEU A 115 4.44 12.81 -2.93
N ARG A 116 3.25 12.30 -2.61
CA ARG A 116 1.98 12.92 -3.01
C ARG A 116 1.24 13.33 -1.75
N CYS A 117 0.82 14.58 -1.69
CA CYS A 117 0.04 15.11 -0.57
C CYS A 117 -1.15 15.87 -1.12
N GLU A 118 -2.31 15.67 -0.50
CA GLU A 118 -3.57 16.33 -0.84
C GLU A 118 -4.03 17.14 0.38
N GLU A 119 -4.53 18.35 0.13
CA GLU A 119 -5.07 19.21 1.18
C GLU A 119 -6.43 18.70 1.65
N LEU A 120 -6.65 18.76 2.96
CA LEU A 120 -7.90 18.44 3.65
C LEU A 120 -8.63 19.72 4.03
N TYR A 121 -9.96 19.69 4.09
CA TYR A 121 -10.75 20.85 4.51
C TYR A 121 -10.68 21.17 6.01
N CYS A 122 -10.10 20.29 6.81
CA CYS A 122 -9.86 20.51 8.22
C CYS A 122 -8.63 19.73 8.68
N ASN A 123 -8.16 20.01 9.90
CA ASN A 123 -7.09 19.22 10.50
C ASN A 123 -7.58 17.81 10.79
N ALA A 124 -6.69 16.84 10.62
CA ALA A 124 -6.90 15.46 10.98
C ALA A 124 -5.76 14.94 11.84
N THR A 125 -6.05 13.90 12.61
CA THR A 125 -5.04 13.03 13.21
C THR A 125 -5.18 11.63 12.60
N MET A 126 -4.08 10.97 12.28
CA MET A 126 -4.12 9.56 11.85
C MET A 126 -2.86 8.80 12.29
N PRO A 127 -2.98 7.49 12.56
CA PRO A 127 -1.80 6.66 12.73
C PRO A 127 -1.01 6.60 11.44
N PHE A 128 0.31 6.45 11.53
CA PHE A 128 1.11 6.07 10.37
C PHE A 128 0.69 4.65 9.94
N ILE A 129 0.30 4.50 8.67
CA ILE A 129 -0.02 3.19 8.06
C ILE A 129 0.85 2.98 6.82
N GLY A 130 1.19 1.75 6.49
CA GLY A 130 2.09 1.48 5.36
C GLY A 130 2.34 -0.02 5.19
N SER A 131 3.15 -0.39 4.22
CA SER A 131 3.69 -1.74 4.14
C SER A 131 4.84 -1.88 5.12
N VAL A 132 4.61 -2.65 6.18
CA VAL A 132 5.69 -3.12 7.07
C VAL A 132 5.84 -4.61 6.82
N PRO A 133 7.06 -5.12 6.54
CA PRO A 133 7.26 -6.54 6.32
C PRO A 133 6.78 -7.29 7.56
N SER A 134 5.75 -8.12 7.41
CA SER A 134 5.27 -8.94 8.52
C SER A 134 6.38 -9.89 8.92
N LYS A 135 6.67 -9.96 10.22
CA LYS A 135 7.52 -11.05 10.73
C LYS A 135 6.79 -12.36 10.40
N PHE A 136 7.28 -13.07 9.37
CA PHE A 136 7.00 -14.48 9.06
C PHE A 136 5.55 -14.93 9.28
N SER A 137 4.59 -14.36 8.56
CA SER A 137 3.27 -14.98 8.43
C SER A 137 3.30 -16.01 7.28
N LEU A 138 2.87 -17.26 7.52
CA LEU A 138 2.75 -18.28 6.46
C LEU A 138 1.90 -17.78 5.28
N SER A 139 0.93 -16.91 5.53
CA SER A 139 0.10 -16.26 4.51
C SER A 139 0.90 -15.29 3.62
N ALA A 140 1.90 -14.60 4.18
CA ALA A 140 2.80 -13.72 3.42
C ALA A 140 3.72 -14.54 2.48
N LEU A 141 4.13 -15.75 2.89
CA LEU A 141 4.87 -16.66 2.02
C LEU A 141 4.01 -17.20 0.86
N ILE A 142 2.74 -17.55 1.12
CA ILE A 142 1.81 -18.01 0.08
C ILE A 142 1.50 -16.88 -0.92
N ASN A 143 1.21 -15.66 -0.44
CA ASN A 143 0.96 -14.51 -1.31
C ASN A 143 2.18 -14.11 -2.14
N LYS A 144 3.39 -14.29 -1.60
CA LYS A 144 4.67 -14.12 -2.31
C LYS A 144 4.83 -15.15 -3.44
N ILE A 145 4.45 -16.40 -3.21
CA ILE A 145 4.50 -17.48 -4.22
C ILE A 145 3.50 -17.23 -5.36
N PHE A 146 2.32 -16.67 -5.06
CA PHE A 146 1.31 -16.32 -6.08
C PHE A 146 1.54 -14.93 -6.72
N GLY A 147 2.64 -14.25 -6.40
CA GLY A 147 2.97 -12.95 -7.01
C GLY A 147 1.97 -11.84 -6.71
N ARG A 148 1.26 -11.91 -5.57
CA ARG A 148 0.23 -10.93 -5.16
C ARG A 148 0.78 -9.79 -4.27
N GLY A 149 2.09 -9.80 -4.00
CA GLY A 149 2.71 -8.87 -3.06
C GLY A 149 2.22 -9.10 -1.62
N GLU A 150 2.87 -8.46 -0.67
CA GLU A 150 2.39 -8.42 0.71
C GLU A 150 1.40 -7.25 0.84
N ILE A 151 0.12 -7.54 1.08
CA ILE A 151 -0.91 -6.50 1.24
C ILE A 151 -1.21 -6.34 2.73
N SER A 152 -0.97 -5.15 3.26
CA SER A 152 -1.32 -4.78 4.64
C SER A 152 -2.72 -4.20 4.65
N VAL A 153 -3.65 -4.82 5.38
CA VAL A 153 -5.04 -4.36 5.49
C VAL A 153 -5.22 -3.65 6.83
N TYR A 154 -5.77 -2.43 6.78
CA TYR A 154 -6.07 -1.63 7.97
C TYR A 154 -7.56 -1.30 7.99
N LYS A 155 -8.22 -1.63 9.09
CA LYS A 155 -9.57 -1.11 9.39
C LYS A 155 -9.41 0.17 10.19
N LEU A 156 -10.00 1.24 9.70
CA LEU A 156 -9.91 2.58 10.26
C LEU A 156 -11.30 3.02 10.71
N LYS A 157 -11.37 3.60 11.90
CA LYS A 157 -12.53 4.38 12.36
C LYS A 157 -12.17 5.85 12.21
N LEU A 158 -12.98 6.58 11.45
CA LEU A 158 -12.85 8.02 11.23
C LEU A 158 -13.97 8.72 11.99
N GLU A 159 -13.65 9.68 12.83
CA GLU A 159 -14.60 10.37 13.70
C GLU A 159 -14.37 11.89 13.69
N LYS A 160 -15.43 12.67 13.51
CA LYS A 160 -15.38 14.13 13.66
C LYS A 160 -15.48 14.51 15.13
N THR A 161 -14.42 15.12 15.68
CA THR A 161 -14.40 15.63 17.06
C THR A 161 -14.13 17.13 17.04
N GLY A 162 -15.17 17.94 17.23
CA GLY A 162 -15.08 19.40 17.12
C GLY A 162 -14.65 19.83 15.71
N THR A 163 -13.50 20.48 15.58
CA THR A 163 -12.96 20.92 14.28
C THR A 163 -12.00 19.91 13.64
N ILE A 164 -11.67 18.80 14.31
CA ILE A 164 -10.65 17.84 13.87
C ILE A 164 -11.31 16.50 13.48
N VAL A 165 -10.77 15.81 12.46
CA VAL A 165 -11.12 14.41 12.17
C VAL A 165 -10.07 13.49 12.79
N ASN A 166 -10.48 12.61 13.69
CA ASN A 166 -9.61 11.61 14.29
C ASN A 166 -9.76 10.28 13.55
N VAL A 167 -8.65 9.77 13.03
CA VAL A 167 -8.58 8.45 12.40
C VAL A 167 -7.85 7.53 13.36
N THR A 168 -8.47 6.42 13.74
CA THR A 168 -7.90 5.41 14.65
C THR A 168 -7.98 4.03 14.02
N LEU A 169 -7.09 3.12 14.44
CA LEU A 169 -7.22 1.71 14.09
C LEU A 169 -8.47 1.12 14.77
N SER A 170 -9.26 0.36 14.01
CA SER A 170 -10.40 -0.42 14.51
C SER A 170 -10.06 -1.90 14.51
N GLU A 171 -10.54 -2.63 15.51
CA GLU A 171 -10.50 -4.10 15.57
C GLU A 171 -11.42 -4.72 14.47
#